data_AF-A0AAU4HFB2-F1
#
_entry.id   AF-A0AAU4HFB2-F1
#
_cell.length_a   1.000
_cell.length_b   1.000
_cell.length_c   1.000
_cell.angle_alpha   90.00
_cell.angle_beta   90.00
_cell.angle_gamma   90.00
#
_symmetry.space_group_name_H-M   'P 1'
#
loop_
_entity.id
_entity.type
_entity.pdbx_description
1 polymer ?
#
loop_
_entity_poly.entity_id
_entity_poly.type
_entity_poly.pdbx_seq_one_letter_code
_entity_poly.pdbx_strand_id
1 'polypeptide(L)' 'MYERHEAMVGAYKDVTGYWQTFSRTDVRYAYNARHHGVAYFLYSSGYTSCVEPGRQASLRIQGYGNVTGIRIGTRSRCYV' A
#
# COMPACT_ATOMS: atom_id res chain seq x y z
N MET A 1 24.02 9.89 -1.74
CA MET A 1 22.85 10.34 -0.96
C MET A 1 21.69 10.48 -1.93
N TYR A 2 20.71 9.57 -1.89
CA TYR A 2 19.55 9.62 -2.79
C TYR A 2 18.41 10.35 -2.08
N GLU A 3 18.43 11.69 -2.12
CA GLU A 3 17.28 12.50 -1.73
C GLU A 3 16.35 12.69 -2.93
N ARG A 4 15.49 11.71 -3.18
CA ARG A 4 14.21 12.00 -3.83
C ARG A 4 13.23 12.28 -2.72
N HIS A 5 12.87 13.55 -2.56
CA HIS A 5 11.75 14.01 -1.75
C HIS A 5 10.44 13.43 -2.30
N GLU A 6 10.19 12.14 -2.08
CA GLU A 6 8.88 11.55 -2.31
C GLU A 6 7.97 12.07 -1.20
N ALA A 7 7.17 13.09 -1.52
CA ALA A 7 6.22 13.66 -0.59
C ALA A 7 5.22 12.58 -0.15
N MET A 8 5.10 12.36 1.15
CA MET A 8 4.06 11.49 1.69
C MET A 8 2.70 12.13 1.44
N VAL A 9 1.85 11.42 0.71
CA VAL A 9 0.63 11.97 0.11
C VAL A 9 -0.67 11.48 0.75
N GLY A 10 -0.57 10.64 1.78
CA GLY A 10 -1.70 10.14 2.54
C GLY A 10 -1.26 9.25 3.70
N ALA A 11 -2.10 9.12 4.72
CA ALA A 11 -1.86 8.30 5.90
C ALA A 11 -3.12 7.49 6.26
N TYR A 12 -2.96 6.18 6.49
CA TYR A 12 -4.06 5.27 6.83
C TYR A 12 -3.76 4.60 8.18
N LYS A 13 -4.53 4.95 9.23
CA LYS A 13 -4.25 4.57 10.64
C LYS A 13 -5.06 3.42 11.19
N ASP A 14 -6.02 2.88 10.44
CA ASP A 14 -6.92 1.86 10.97
C ASP A 14 -6.76 0.50 10.30
N VAL A 15 -6.81 -0.56 11.10
CA VAL A 15 -7.01 -1.93 10.63
C VAL A 15 -8.43 -2.02 10.08
N THR A 16 -8.57 -2.49 8.84
CA THR A 16 -9.88 -2.59 8.21
C THR A 16 -10.19 -4.03 7.80
N GLY A 17 -11.38 -4.51 8.17
CA GLY A 17 -11.93 -5.76 7.64
C GLY A 17 -12.34 -5.65 6.16
N TYR A 18 -12.41 -4.42 5.63
CA TYR A 18 -12.85 -4.08 4.28
C TYR A 18 -11.81 -3.24 3.53
N TRP A 19 -11.96 -3.13 2.21
CA TRP A 19 -11.16 -2.26 1.36
C TRP A 19 -11.64 -0.82 1.46
N GLN A 20 -10.75 0.09 1.81
CA GLN A 20 -10.98 1.54 1.73
C GLN A 20 -10.66 2.01 0.32
N THR A 21 -11.48 2.90 -0.24
CA THR A 21 -11.24 3.47 -1.57
C THR A 21 -9.93 4.25 -1.61
N PHE A 22 -9.13 4.02 -2.65
CA PHE A 22 -7.91 4.77 -2.93
C PHE A 22 -8.07 5.42 -4.30
N SER A 23 -8.08 6.75 -4.35
CA SER A 23 -8.37 7.51 -5.58
C SER A 23 -7.14 8.13 -6.24
N ARG A 24 -5.97 8.06 -5.60
CA ARG A 24 -4.74 8.67 -6.13
C ARG A 24 -4.10 7.75 -7.18
N THR A 25 -3.78 8.30 -8.35
CA THR A 25 -3.18 7.54 -9.46
C THR A 25 -1.70 7.85 -9.71
N ASP A 26 -1.15 8.82 -8.98
CA ASP A 26 0.20 9.34 -9.11
C ASP A 26 1.20 8.74 -8.10
N VAL A 27 0.73 7.82 -7.25
CA VAL A 27 1.54 7.20 -6.19
C VAL A 27 2.35 6.02 -6.73
N ARG A 28 3.66 6.05 -6.51
CA ARG A 28 4.59 5.03 -7.00
C ARG A 28 5.16 4.10 -5.92
N TYR A 29 5.08 4.53 -4.67
CA TYR A 29 5.61 3.78 -3.54
C TYR A 29 4.65 3.83 -2.36
N ALA A 30 4.67 2.77 -1.56
CA ALA A 30 3.97 2.69 -0.31
C ALA A 30 4.95 2.33 0.80
N TYR A 31 4.92 3.08 1.89
CA TYR A 31 5.65 2.77 3.11
C TYR A 31 4.67 2.41 4.22
N ASN A 32 4.84 1.23 4.82
CA ASN A 32 4.05 0.82 5.96
C ASN A 32 4.80 1.20 7.24
N ALA A 33 4.47 2.36 7.80
CA ALA A 33 5.09 2.87 9.03
C ALA A 33 4.68 2.11 10.31
N ARG A 34 3.82 1.09 10.21
CA ARG A 34 3.37 0.34 11.38
C ARG A 34 4.45 -0.60 11.89
N HIS A 35 4.40 -0.86 13.20
CA HIS A 35 5.17 -1.92 13.85
C HIS A 35 4.50 -3.30 13.75
N HIS A 36 3.18 -3.33 13.56
CA HIS A 36 2.37 -4.54 13.40
C HIS A 36 1.24 -4.27 12.40
N GLY A 37 0.85 -5.29 11.64
CA GLY A 37 -0.18 -5.18 10.61
C GLY A 37 0.35 -4.85 9.22
N VAL A 38 -0.05 -5.65 8.24
CA VAL A 38 0.29 -5.49 6.82
C VAL A 38 -0.64 -4.51 6.12
N ALA A 39 -0.10 -3.76 5.16
CA ALA A 39 -0.89 -2.94 4.25
C ALA A 39 -1.06 -3.68 2.92
N TYR A 40 -2.31 -3.96 2.54
CA TYR A 40 -2.66 -4.51 1.24
C TYR A 40 -3.14 -3.40 0.30
N PHE A 41 -2.79 -3.51 -0.97
CA PHE A 41 -3.17 -2.60 -2.04
C PHE A 41 -3.86 -3.39 -3.15
N LEU A 42 -5.12 -3.05 -3.43
CA LEU A 42 -5.91 -3.61 -4.51
C LEU A 42 -5.73 -2.75 -5.75
N TYR A 43 -5.42 -3.40 -6.86
CA TYR A 43 -5.25 -2.75 -8.16
C TYR A 43 -6.53 -2.91 -9.00
N SER A 44 -6.72 -2.04 -9.99
CA SER A 44 -7.89 -2.09 -10.88
C SER A 44 -8.01 -3.40 -11.67
N SER A 45 -6.91 -4.13 -11.87
CA SER A 45 -6.92 -5.48 -12.45
C SER A 45 -7.43 -6.57 -11.51
N GLY A 46 -7.65 -6.28 -10.23
CA GLY A 46 -7.94 -7.27 -9.19
C GLY A 46 -6.70 -7.87 -8.52
N TYR A 47 -5.50 -7.59 -9.04
CA TYR A 47 -4.25 -7.97 -8.37
C TYR A 47 -4.14 -7.30 -7.00
N THR A 48 -3.49 -7.97 -6.04
CA THR A 48 -3.22 -7.44 -4.72
C THR A 48 -1.72 -7.50 -4.43
N SER A 49 -1.15 -6.38 -4.00
CA SER A 49 0.19 -6.36 -3.38
C SER A 49 0.09 -6.11 -1.90
N CYS A 50 1.14 -6.43 -1.15
CA CYS A 50 1.21 -6.23 0.27
C CYS A 50 2.54 -5.56 0.67
N VAL A 51 2.51 -4.82 1.78
CA VAL A 51 3.67 -4.15 2.36
C VAL A 51 3.73 -4.48 3.84
N GLU A 52 4.79 -5.16 4.24
CA GLU A 52 5.02 -5.58 5.62
C GLU A 52 5.33 -4.40 6.56
N PRO A 53 5.12 -4.56 7.88
CA PRO A 53 5.50 -3.56 8.88
C PRO A 53 6.94 -3.05 8.70
N GLY A 54 7.12 -1.73 8.71
CA GLY A 54 8.41 -1.06 8.57
C GLY A 54 9.05 -1.16 7.18
N ARG A 55 8.34 -1.66 6.16
CA ARG A 55 8.88 -1.81 4.79
C ARG A 55 8.30 -0.79 3.83
N GLN A 56 9.08 -0.50 2.79
CA GLN A 56 8.65 0.22 1.60
C GLN A 56 8.54 -0.76 0.43
N ALA A 57 7.53 -0.58 -0.43
CA ALA A 57 7.41 -1.30 -1.69
C ALA A 57 6.99 -0.37 -2.83
N SER A 58 7.39 -0.71 -4.04
CA SER A 58 6.91 -0.04 -5.26
C SER A 58 5.51 -0.53 -5.61
N LEU A 59 4.61 0.40 -5.90
CA LEU A 59 3.29 0.09 -6.45
C LEU A 59 3.45 -0.20 -7.94
N ARG A 60 3.09 -1.43 -8.35
CA ARG A 60 3.29 -1.90 -9.72
C ARG A 60 2.16 -1.42 -10.64
N ILE A 61 2.07 -0.11 -10.83
CA ILE A 61 1.01 0.49 -11.66
C ILE A 61 1.12 0.00 -13.12
N GLN A 62 2.35 -0.09 -13.63
CA GLN A 62 2.63 -0.64 -14.95
C GLN A 62 2.39 -2.16 -14.93
N GLY A 63 1.35 -2.61 -15.62
CA GLY A 63 0.96 -4.03 -15.74
C GLY A 63 -0.25 -4.45 -14.91
N TYR A 64 -0.54 -3.79 -13.78
CA TYR A 64 -1.67 -4.13 -12.92
C TYR A 64 -2.73 -3.01 -12.81
N GLY A 65 -2.47 -1.84 -13.37
CA GLY A 65 -3.35 -0.68 -13.35
C GLY A 65 -3.23 0.16 -12.07
N ASN A 66 -4.12 1.12 -11.86
CA ASN A 66 -4.05 1.99 -10.70
C ASN A 66 -4.46 1.25 -9.43
N VAL A 67 -3.93 1.67 -8.28
CA VAL A 67 -4.45 1.23 -6.98
C VAL A 67 -5.84 1.83 -6.80
N THR A 68 -6.81 0.99 -6.48
CA THR A 68 -8.22 1.35 -6.27
C THR A 68 -8.66 1.16 -4.83
N GLY A 69 -7.91 0.38 -4.04
CA GLY A 69 -8.20 0.20 -2.63
C GLY A 69 -6.99 -0.10 -1.77
N ILE A 70 -7.12 0.23 -0.49
CA ILE A 70 -6.17 -0.11 0.56
C ILE A 70 -6.89 -0.83 1.70
N ARG A 71 -6.26 -1.87 2.25
CA ARG A 71 -6.77 -2.58 3.43
C ARG A 71 -5.61 -2.84 4.39
N ILE A 72 -5.80 -2.55 5.67
CA ILE A 72 -4.80 -2.85 6.68
C ILE A 72 -5.24 -4.11 7.42
N GLY A 73 -4.43 -5.17 7.36
CA GLY A 73 -4.65 -6.40 8.09
C GLY A 73 -3.99 -6.41 9.46
N THR A 74 -4.40 -7.34 10.32
CA THR A 74 -3.81 -7.56 11.66
C THR A 74 -2.53 -8.39 11.64
N ARG A 75 -2.24 -9.09 10.52
CA ARG A 75 -1.09 -9.99 10.41
C ARG A 75 0.20 -9.21 10.19
N SER A 76 1.33 -9.76 10.63
CA SER A 76 2.65 -9.14 10.49
C SER A 76 3.37 -9.50 9.19
N ARG A 77 2.84 -10.44 8.40
CA ARG A 77 3.46 -10.96 7.18
C ARG A 77 2.53 -10.93 6.00
N CYS A 78 3.12 -10.71 4.84
CA CYS A 78 2.48 -10.90 3.55
C CYS A 78 2.15 -12.39 3.35
N TYR A 79 0.90 -12.71 3.07
CA TYR A 79 0.48 -14.04 2.61
C TYR A 79 -0.05 -13.87 1.19
N VAL A 80 0.49 -14.68 0.30
CA VAL A 80 0.11 -14.77 -1.12
C VAL A 80 -1.07 -15.71 -1.25
#